data_AF-A0A2H0DJS2-F1
#
_entry.id   AF-A0A2H0DJS2-F1
#
_cell.length_a   1.000
_cell.length_b   1.000
_cell.length_c   1.000
_cell.angle_alpha   90.00
_cell.angle_beta   90.00
_cell.angle_gamma   90.00
#
_symmetry.space_group_name_H-M   'P 1'
#
loop_
_entity.id
_entity.type
_entity.pdbx_description
1 polymer ?
#
loop_
_entity_poly.entity_id
_entity_poly.type
_entity_poly.pdbx_seq_one_letter_code
_entity_poly.pdbx_strand_id
1 'polypeptide(L)'
;MAQGKKRILLRIAALLLATGIVGFAGFYVYVLRHTEPSCTQPCRNIGNELDLERLARGFEVIRPACKPIELSFKLAEPKTRIGTWYTLWYRIGIKNVCCGSISGVGRDLRTEWNPGFGFSFRIWGPDGKLVRPHEGDAPVAFGVGAYETDTPIVQESEPKLAPGEWAFTNYSILHPHSIPTGEHGPEPPLDEEFPGEKFRALREGLQKMQDESFVKELKRIQPLSEGYPGYRVLRNYTFDKPGRYKIQAVYENSQHVTPPDPWHWILPFPLDMAAGIILDFHGTTTYPFPEFVLLKAESKILEFEVEPWRP
;
A
#
# COMPACT_ATOMS: atom_id res chain seq x y z
N MET A 1 63.94 40.92 -13.58
CA MET A 1 62.56 40.55 -13.99
C MET A 1 61.84 39.55 -13.07
N ALA A 2 62.53 38.75 -12.23
CA ALA A 2 61.87 37.74 -11.38
C ALA A 2 61.11 38.30 -10.16
N GLN A 3 61.48 39.48 -9.64
CA GLN A 3 60.91 40.05 -8.41
C GLN A 3 59.52 40.71 -8.62
N GLY A 4 59.27 41.28 -9.81
CA GLY A 4 57.97 41.86 -10.17
C GLY A 4 56.87 40.80 -10.35
N LYS A 5 57.22 39.64 -10.93
CA LYS A 5 56.30 38.50 -11.08
C LYS A 5 55.84 37.93 -9.73
N LYS A 6 56.72 37.89 -8.72
CA LYS A 6 56.39 37.43 -7.35
C LYS A 6 55.36 38.33 -6.65
N ARG A 7 55.48 39.66 -6.76
CA ARG A 7 54.52 40.61 -6.16
C ARG A 7 53.15 40.54 -6.83
N ILE A 8 53.10 40.29 -8.14
CA ILE A 8 51.85 40.12 -8.88
C ILE A 8 51.15 38.81 -8.47
N LEU A 9 51.89 37.70 -8.40
CA LEU A 9 51.38 36.41 -7.91
C LEU A 9 50.81 36.49 -6.49
N LEU A 10 51.49 37.20 -5.58
CA LEU A 10 51.01 37.43 -4.21
C LEU A 10 49.71 38.23 -4.16
N ARG A 11 49.56 39.26 -5.01
CA ARG A 11 48.34 40.05 -5.09
C ARG A 11 47.17 39.23 -5.66
N ILE A 12 47.42 38.42 -6.69
CA ILE A 12 46.42 37.52 -7.26
C ILE A 12 46.01 36.46 -6.22
N ALA A 13 46.96 35.84 -5.53
CA ALA A 13 46.68 34.86 -4.48
C ALA A 13 45.89 35.48 -3.32
N ALA A 14 46.24 36.69 -2.87
CA ALA A 14 45.52 37.41 -1.83
C ALA A 14 44.09 37.77 -2.27
N LEU A 15 43.91 38.18 -3.53
CA LEU A 15 42.59 38.48 -4.07
C LEU A 15 41.72 37.22 -4.14
N LEU A 16 42.27 36.10 -4.63
CA LEU A 16 41.59 34.81 -4.69
C LEU A 16 41.20 34.30 -3.29
N LEU A 17 42.10 34.43 -2.31
CA LEU A 17 41.82 34.11 -0.91
C LEU A 17 40.70 34.99 -0.33
N ALA A 18 40.77 36.31 -0.55
CA ALA A 18 39.75 37.24 -0.07
C ALA A 18 38.38 36.94 -0.68
N THR A 19 38.32 36.70 -2.00
CA THR A 19 37.07 36.31 -2.68
C THR A 19 36.56 34.96 -2.19
N GLY A 20 37.46 33.99 -1.93
CA GLY A 20 37.09 32.68 -1.39
C GLY A 20 36.48 32.79 0.01
N ILE A 21 37.09 33.59 0.90
CA ILE A 21 36.60 33.82 2.26
C ILE A 21 35.22 34.50 2.23
N VAL A 22 35.06 35.54 1.41
CA VAL A 22 33.77 36.25 1.28
C VAL A 22 32.69 35.32 0.72
N GLY A 23 33.01 34.50 -0.29
CA GLY A 23 32.10 33.51 -0.85
C GLY A 23 31.68 32.47 0.19
N PHE A 24 32.63 31.93 0.95
CA PHE A 24 32.34 30.97 2.03
C PHE A 24 31.49 31.59 3.14
N ALA A 25 31.81 32.81 3.60
CA ALA A 25 31.03 33.50 4.61
C ALA A 25 29.58 33.74 4.15
N GLY A 26 29.39 34.13 2.89
CA GLY A 26 28.06 34.27 2.29
C GLY A 26 27.30 32.95 2.24
N PHE A 27 27.95 31.87 1.81
CA PHE A 27 27.36 30.53 1.79
C PHE A 27 27.01 30.02 3.19
N TYR A 28 27.87 30.25 4.17
CA TYR A 28 27.63 29.89 5.56
C TYR A 28 26.38 30.58 6.13
N VAL A 29 26.24 31.90 5.90
CA VAL A 29 25.03 32.64 6.31
C VAL A 29 23.81 32.15 5.54
N TYR A 30 23.94 31.85 4.25
CA TYR A 30 22.86 31.28 3.45
C TYR A 30 22.36 29.96 4.06
N VAL A 31 23.26 29.01 4.37
CA VAL A 31 22.89 27.70 4.96
C VAL A 31 22.14 27.88 6.28
N LEU A 32 22.62 28.75 7.18
CA LEU A 32 21.99 28.96 8.49
C LEU A 32 20.64 29.71 8.41
N ARG A 33 20.42 30.47 7.34
CA ARG A 33 19.17 31.23 7.12
C ARG A 33 18.20 30.51 6.20
N HIS A 34 18.64 29.46 5.52
CA HIS A 34 17.80 28.72 4.60
C HIS A 34 16.74 27.96 5.38
N THR A 35 15.48 28.25 5.11
CA THR A 35 14.34 27.51 5.64
C THR A 35 13.87 26.53 4.58
N GLU A 36 13.74 25.26 4.93
CA GLU A 36 13.14 24.26 4.05
C GLU A 36 11.74 24.71 3.59
N PRO A 37 11.37 24.43 2.33
CA PRO A 37 10.02 24.71 1.86
C PRO A 37 9.01 24.01 2.78
N SER A 38 8.06 24.78 3.31
CA SER A 38 7.10 24.24 4.26
C SER A 38 6.22 23.19 3.58
N CYS A 39 6.29 21.96 4.06
CA CYS A 39 5.35 20.93 3.65
C CYS A 39 3.90 21.35 3.96
N THR A 40 3.02 21.19 2.98
CA THR A 40 1.61 21.58 3.05
C THR A 40 0.71 20.50 3.65
N GLN A 41 1.25 19.32 3.94
CA GLN A 41 0.48 18.23 4.51
C GLN A 41 0.06 18.54 5.97
N PRO A 42 -1.11 18.06 6.42
CA PRO A 42 -1.60 18.28 7.78
C PRO A 42 -0.68 17.71 8.87
N CYS A 43 -0.09 16.53 8.65
CA CYS A 43 0.77 15.86 9.62
C CYS A 43 2.25 16.22 9.36
N ARG A 44 2.67 17.39 9.83
CA ARG A 44 4.02 17.94 9.58
C ARG A 44 5.12 17.24 10.35
N ASN A 45 4.84 16.89 11.59
CA ASN A 45 5.78 16.20 12.47
C ASN A 45 5.08 14.96 13.04
N ILE A 46 5.60 13.78 12.71
CA ILE A 46 5.06 12.50 13.18
C ILE A 46 5.28 12.34 14.69
N GLY A 47 6.26 13.02 15.27
CA GLY A 47 6.66 12.86 16.67
C GLY A 47 7.66 11.72 16.85
N ASN A 48 8.15 11.57 18.07
CA ASN A 48 9.21 10.64 18.46
C ASN A 48 8.86 9.80 19.70
N GLU A 49 7.59 9.76 20.08
CA GLU A 49 7.13 9.02 21.25
C GLU A 49 7.01 7.52 20.92
N LEU A 50 7.67 6.67 21.70
CA LEU A 50 7.56 5.21 21.55
C LEU A 50 6.21 4.71 22.05
N ASP A 51 5.62 3.78 21.31
CA ASP A 51 4.43 3.05 21.73
C ASP A 51 4.80 2.03 22.83
N LEU A 52 4.40 2.33 24.07
CA LEU A 52 4.74 1.51 25.25
C LEU A 52 4.20 0.07 25.15
N GLU A 53 3.07 -0.16 24.49
CA GLU A 53 2.50 -1.51 24.35
C GLU A 53 3.31 -2.35 23.37
N ARG A 54 3.78 -1.74 22.28
CA ARG A 54 4.67 -2.40 21.30
C ARG A 54 6.08 -2.59 21.86
N LEU A 55 6.58 -1.62 22.61
CA LEU A 55 7.87 -1.69 23.29
C LEU A 55 7.91 -2.85 24.29
N ALA A 56 6.85 -3.04 25.07
CA ALA A 56 6.72 -4.18 26.00
C ALA A 56 6.77 -5.55 25.29
N ARG A 57 6.48 -5.60 23.99
CA ARG A 57 6.59 -6.80 23.14
C ARG A 57 7.92 -6.89 22.38
N GLY A 58 8.86 -5.99 22.64
CA GLY A 58 10.17 -5.93 22.00
C GLY A 58 10.22 -5.21 20.67
N PHE A 59 9.20 -4.41 20.32
CA PHE A 59 9.15 -3.65 19.07
C PHE A 59 9.29 -2.15 19.34
N GLU A 60 10.30 -1.52 18.75
CA GLU A 60 10.49 -0.07 18.77
C GLU A 60 9.63 0.57 17.67
N VAL A 61 8.43 0.99 18.03
CA VAL A 61 7.47 1.62 17.10
C VAL A 61 7.06 2.97 17.67
N ILE A 62 7.04 3.99 16.83
CA ILE A 62 6.61 5.33 17.18
C ILE A 62 5.10 5.44 17.12
N ARG A 63 4.52 5.99 18.17
CA ARG A 63 3.14 6.44 18.20
C ARG A 63 3.07 7.83 17.55
N PRO A 64 2.35 7.99 16.43
CA PRO A 64 2.32 9.27 15.76
C PRO A 64 1.53 10.30 16.56
N ALA A 65 2.05 11.53 16.66
CA ALA A 65 1.41 12.68 17.30
C ALA A 65 0.25 13.26 16.46
N CYS A 66 0.21 12.95 15.17
CA CYS A 66 -0.86 13.30 14.24
C CYS A 66 -1.40 12.06 13.52
N LYS A 67 -2.40 12.24 12.65
CA LYS A 67 -2.89 11.16 11.77
C LYS A 67 -2.07 11.19 10.48
N PRO A 68 -1.12 10.27 10.26
CA PRO A 68 -0.21 10.33 9.10
C PRO A 68 -0.85 9.84 7.80
N ILE A 69 -2.00 9.17 7.89
CA ILE A 69 -2.72 8.63 6.74
C ILE A 69 -4.22 8.91 6.84
N GLU A 70 -4.88 8.95 5.68
CA GLU A 70 -6.34 8.95 5.57
C GLU A 70 -6.81 7.70 4.81
N LEU A 71 -7.94 7.14 5.24
CA LEU A 71 -8.51 5.95 4.61
C LEU A 71 -9.79 6.29 3.84
N SER A 72 -9.80 5.95 2.56
CA SER A 72 -10.99 5.95 1.71
C SER A 72 -11.50 4.52 1.53
N PHE A 73 -12.82 4.38 1.54
CA PHE A 73 -13.49 3.12 1.32
C PHE A 73 -14.72 3.38 0.45
N LYS A 74 -14.91 2.55 -0.57
CA LYS A 74 -16.03 2.64 -1.51
C LYS A 74 -16.55 1.23 -1.82
N LEU A 75 -17.85 1.12 -2.04
CA LEU A 75 -18.49 -0.06 -2.60
C LEU A 75 -18.87 0.26 -4.05
N ALA A 76 -18.62 -0.67 -4.98
CA ALA A 76 -19.05 -0.49 -6.36
C ALA A 76 -20.58 -0.56 -6.43
N GLU A 77 -21.14 -1.59 -5.79
CA GLU A 77 -22.56 -1.73 -5.57
C GLU A 77 -22.83 -1.98 -4.08
N PRO A 78 -23.65 -1.15 -3.41
CA PRO A 78 -23.97 -1.32 -2.01
C PRO A 78 -25.08 -2.37 -1.83
N LYS A 79 -24.96 -3.51 -2.53
CA LYS A 79 -25.95 -4.58 -2.55
C LYS A 79 -25.30 -5.94 -2.63
N THR A 80 -25.89 -6.91 -1.93
CA THR A 80 -25.50 -8.32 -1.98
C THR A 80 -26.68 -9.21 -1.60
N ARG A 81 -26.47 -10.52 -1.51
CA ARG A 81 -27.50 -11.51 -1.20
C ARG A 81 -27.11 -12.35 0.02
N ILE A 82 -28.10 -12.91 0.69
CA ILE A 82 -27.84 -13.86 1.77
C ILE A 82 -27.12 -15.10 1.24
N GLY A 83 -26.24 -15.69 2.06
CA GLY A 83 -25.60 -16.97 1.81
C GLY A 83 -24.51 -16.99 0.72
N THR A 84 -24.12 -15.84 0.16
CA THR A 84 -23.00 -15.75 -0.79
C THR A 84 -21.68 -15.58 -0.06
N TRP A 85 -20.62 -16.23 -0.56
CA TRP A 85 -19.24 -16.10 -0.05
C TRP A 85 -18.48 -14.90 -0.64
N TYR A 86 -18.94 -14.45 -1.81
CA TYR A 86 -18.38 -13.35 -2.59
C TYR A 86 -19.41 -12.23 -2.58
N THR A 87 -19.29 -11.35 -1.59
CA THR A 87 -20.46 -10.55 -1.19
C THR A 87 -20.49 -9.15 -1.79
N LEU A 88 -19.40 -8.39 -1.67
CA LEU A 88 -19.38 -6.97 -2.02
C LEU A 88 -18.13 -6.64 -2.84
N TRP A 89 -18.29 -5.78 -3.84
CA TRP A 89 -17.17 -5.17 -4.53
C TRP A 89 -16.74 -3.91 -3.80
N TYR A 90 -15.49 -3.85 -3.34
CA TYR A 90 -14.96 -2.75 -2.57
C TYR A 90 -13.64 -2.20 -3.12
N ARG A 91 -13.39 -0.92 -2.86
CA ARG A 91 -12.10 -0.28 -3.14
C ARG A 91 -11.64 0.46 -1.90
N ILE A 92 -10.44 0.16 -1.44
CA ILE A 92 -9.77 0.88 -0.36
C ILE A 92 -8.70 1.78 -0.98
N GLY A 93 -8.54 2.98 -0.43
CA GLY A 93 -7.39 3.83 -0.73
C GLY A 93 -6.78 4.45 0.51
N ILE A 94 -5.45 4.45 0.59
CA ILE A 94 -4.68 5.13 1.62
C ILE A 94 -4.11 6.41 1.00
N LYS A 95 -4.34 7.54 1.66
CA LYS A 95 -3.65 8.80 1.36
C LYS A 95 -2.53 9.02 2.37
N ASN A 96 -1.35 9.38 1.89
CA ASN A 96 -0.32 9.91 2.76
C ASN A 96 -0.61 11.39 3.07
N VAL A 97 -0.83 11.71 4.35
CA VAL A 97 -1.03 13.09 4.83
C VAL A 97 0.09 13.54 5.76
N CYS A 98 1.21 12.82 5.77
CA CYS A 98 2.46 13.23 6.41
C CYS A 98 3.45 13.82 5.40
N CYS A 99 4.45 14.54 5.92
CA CYS A 99 5.50 15.15 5.10
C CYS A 99 6.65 14.21 4.76
N GLY A 100 6.68 13.01 5.35
CA GLY A 100 7.58 11.94 4.98
C GLY A 100 6.96 10.99 3.96
N SER A 101 7.78 10.19 3.32
CA SER A 101 7.34 9.14 2.40
C SER A 101 7.14 7.82 3.15
N ILE A 102 6.00 7.15 2.92
CA ILE A 102 5.65 5.91 3.64
C ILE A 102 5.96 4.70 2.77
N SER A 103 6.87 3.84 3.22
CA SER A 103 7.21 2.60 2.51
C SER A 103 6.18 1.50 2.81
N GLY A 104 6.08 0.49 1.93
CA GLY A 104 5.38 -0.78 2.25
C GLY A 104 3.84 -0.77 2.12
N VAL A 105 3.20 0.40 2.04
CA VAL A 105 1.73 0.52 1.89
C VAL A 105 1.19 -0.24 0.67
N GLY A 106 1.93 -0.23 -0.45
CA GLY A 106 1.54 -0.98 -1.64
C GLY A 106 1.51 -2.49 -1.44
N ARG A 107 2.29 -3.04 -0.50
CA ARG A 107 2.26 -4.48 -0.16
C ARG A 107 1.02 -4.82 0.66
N ASP A 108 0.68 -3.96 1.63
CA ASP A 108 -0.51 -4.12 2.47
C ASP A 108 -1.81 -4.06 1.64
N LEU A 109 -1.84 -3.23 0.59
CA LEU A 109 -3.00 -3.14 -0.32
C LEU A 109 -3.14 -4.34 -1.26
N ARG A 110 -2.10 -5.17 -1.41
CA ARG A 110 -2.09 -6.39 -2.23
C ARG A 110 -2.53 -7.62 -1.44
N THR A 111 -2.11 -7.74 -0.18
CA THR A 111 -2.28 -8.99 0.59
C THR A 111 -3.61 -9.03 1.34
N GLU A 112 -4.50 -9.96 0.94
CA GLU A 112 -5.71 -10.30 1.69
C GLU A 112 -5.45 -11.40 2.75
N TRP A 113 -4.34 -12.11 2.59
CA TRP A 113 -4.10 -13.44 3.15
C TRP A 113 -3.50 -13.47 4.56
N ASN A 114 -3.36 -12.31 5.21
CA ASN A 114 -2.76 -12.24 6.54
C ASN A 114 -3.73 -11.58 7.53
N PRO A 115 -4.68 -12.35 8.13
CA PRO A 115 -5.46 -11.87 9.25
C PRO A 115 -4.50 -11.42 10.37
N GLY A 116 -4.35 -10.09 10.52
CA GLY A 116 -3.41 -9.47 11.46
C GLY A 116 -2.41 -8.47 10.85
N PHE A 117 -2.33 -8.35 9.53
CA PHE A 117 -1.48 -7.35 8.87
C PHE A 117 -2.30 -6.36 8.04
N GLY A 118 -2.19 -5.07 8.36
CA GLY A 118 -2.70 -4.00 7.51
C GLY A 118 -4.19 -3.73 7.70
N PHE A 119 -5.04 -4.57 7.11
CA PHE A 119 -6.46 -4.26 6.92
C PHE A 119 -7.41 -5.23 7.62
N SER A 120 -8.51 -4.69 8.12
CA SER A 120 -9.64 -5.46 8.60
C SER A 120 -10.96 -4.75 8.26
N PHE A 121 -12.05 -5.52 8.22
CA PHE A 121 -13.40 -4.98 8.10
C PHE A 121 -14.15 -5.15 9.40
N ARG A 122 -14.85 -4.09 9.82
CA ARG A 122 -15.91 -4.19 10.83
C ARG A 122 -17.24 -4.14 10.10
N ILE A 123 -18.05 -5.19 10.24
CA ILE A 123 -19.35 -5.28 9.60
C ILE A 123 -20.41 -5.48 10.67
N TRP A 124 -21.46 -4.68 10.64
CA TRP A 124 -22.59 -4.79 11.56
C TRP A 124 -23.84 -5.25 10.82
N GLY A 125 -24.49 -6.27 11.37
CA GLY A 125 -25.78 -6.76 10.92
C GLY A 125 -26.92 -5.78 11.20
N PRO A 126 -28.13 -6.08 10.70
CA PRO A 126 -29.32 -5.27 10.91
C PRO A 126 -29.75 -5.24 12.39
N ASP A 127 -29.31 -6.23 13.18
CA ASP A 127 -29.49 -6.30 14.64
C ASP A 127 -28.39 -5.55 15.42
N GLY A 128 -27.47 -4.88 14.73
CA GLY A 128 -26.35 -4.15 15.32
C GLY A 128 -25.19 -5.04 15.79
N LYS A 129 -25.26 -6.35 15.60
CA LYS A 129 -24.18 -7.27 16.01
C LYS A 129 -23.07 -7.30 14.96
N LEU A 130 -21.82 -7.48 15.41
CA LEU A 130 -20.68 -7.66 14.52
C LEU A 130 -20.78 -9.00 13.79
N VAL A 131 -20.73 -8.94 12.45
CA VAL A 131 -20.57 -10.11 11.58
C VAL A 131 -19.10 -10.50 11.62
N ARG A 132 -18.82 -11.73 12.01
CA ARG A 132 -17.45 -12.26 12.05
C ARG A 132 -17.09 -12.83 10.68
N PRO A 133 -15.83 -12.71 10.25
CA PRO A 133 -15.35 -13.48 9.13
C PRO A 133 -15.43 -14.98 9.47
N HIS A 134 -15.64 -15.82 8.47
CA HIS A 134 -15.55 -17.26 8.59
C HIS A 134 -14.12 -17.70 8.90
N GLU A 135 -14.01 -18.78 9.67
CA GLU A 135 -12.74 -19.47 9.89
C GLU A 135 -12.51 -20.45 8.73
N GLY A 136 -11.54 -20.14 7.86
CA GLY A 136 -11.18 -20.95 6.70
C GLY A 136 -11.18 -20.15 5.39
N ASP A 137 -10.58 -20.72 4.35
CA ASP A 137 -10.54 -20.10 3.03
C ASP A 137 -11.91 -20.15 2.37
N ALA A 138 -12.38 -19.01 1.83
CA ALA A 138 -13.56 -18.98 0.98
C ALA A 138 -13.38 -19.99 -0.17
N PRO A 139 -14.42 -20.78 -0.52
CA PRO A 139 -14.30 -21.78 -1.57
C PRO A 139 -13.83 -21.12 -2.87
N VAL A 140 -12.63 -21.49 -3.31
CA VAL A 140 -12.06 -21.07 -4.58
C VAL A 140 -12.61 -22.03 -5.63
N ALA A 141 -13.67 -21.63 -6.33
CA ALA A 141 -13.99 -22.33 -7.57
C ALA A 141 -12.92 -22.02 -8.62
N PHE A 142 -12.73 -22.93 -9.57
CA PHE A 142 -11.96 -22.66 -10.78
C PHE A 142 -12.37 -21.29 -11.36
N GLY A 143 -11.41 -20.48 -11.77
CA GLY A 143 -11.66 -19.10 -12.22
C GLY A 143 -11.81 -18.05 -11.11
N VAL A 144 -11.82 -18.43 -9.82
CA VAL A 144 -11.80 -17.51 -8.66
C VAL A 144 -10.38 -17.27 -8.09
N GLY A 145 -9.40 -18.10 -8.47
CA GLY A 145 -7.97 -17.83 -8.21
C GLY A 145 -7.50 -16.47 -8.76
N ALA A 146 -8.16 -16.03 -9.84
CA ALA A 146 -8.10 -14.70 -10.44
C ALA A 146 -8.28 -13.51 -9.49
N TYR A 147 -9.00 -13.73 -8.38
CA TYR A 147 -9.34 -12.71 -7.40
C TYR A 147 -8.42 -12.80 -6.17
N GLU A 148 -7.61 -13.87 -6.06
CA GLU A 148 -6.68 -14.11 -4.96
C GLU A 148 -5.30 -13.52 -5.23
N THR A 149 -4.79 -13.76 -6.44
CA THR A 149 -3.48 -13.30 -6.86
C THR A 149 -3.61 -12.18 -7.86
N ASP A 150 -3.65 -10.95 -7.33
CA ASP A 150 -3.42 -9.75 -8.12
C ASP A 150 -1.95 -9.76 -8.56
N THR A 151 -1.61 -10.39 -9.69
CA THR A 151 -0.41 -9.96 -10.41
C THR A 151 -0.76 -8.60 -11.00
N PRO A 152 -0.22 -7.49 -10.45
CA PRO A 152 -0.48 -6.20 -11.06
C PRO A 152 -0.04 -6.29 -12.51
N ILE A 153 -0.89 -5.81 -13.43
CA ILE A 153 -0.39 -5.27 -14.69
C ILE A 153 0.46 -4.07 -14.27
N VAL A 154 1.72 -4.37 -13.98
CA VAL A 154 2.89 -3.50 -13.87
C VAL A 154 2.52 -2.04 -13.56
N GLN A 155 2.19 -1.74 -12.30
CA GLN A 155 2.69 -0.50 -11.72
C GLN A 155 4.08 -0.85 -11.17
N GLU A 156 5.07 -0.68 -12.05
CA GLU A 156 6.46 -0.53 -11.67
C GLU A 156 6.54 0.37 -10.43
N SER A 157 6.95 -0.23 -9.31
CA SER A 157 7.72 0.41 -8.24
C SER A 157 7.50 1.92 -8.03
N GLU A 158 6.48 2.29 -7.28
CA GLU A 158 6.73 3.33 -6.28
C GLU A 158 6.95 2.63 -4.94
N PRO A 159 8.22 2.44 -4.50
CA PRO A 159 8.53 1.75 -3.26
C PRO A 159 8.02 2.50 -2.02
N LYS A 160 7.62 3.77 -2.19
CA LYS A 160 7.18 4.68 -1.14
C LYS A 160 5.99 5.51 -1.64
N LEU A 161 5.00 5.70 -0.77
CA LEU A 161 3.88 6.62 -0.96
C LEU A 161 4.32 8.01 -0.53
N ALA A 162 4.52 8.93 -1.48
CA ALA A 162 5.03 10.27 -1.22
C ALA A 162 3.97 11.18 -0.55
N PRO A 163 4.37 12.32 0.04
CA PRO A 163 3.44 13.25 0.69
C PRO A 163 2.29 13.69 -0.22
N GLY A 164 1.05 13.43 0.20
CA GLY A 164 -0.17 13.81 -0.52
C GLY A 164 -0.69 12.79 -1.54
N GLU A 165 0.08 11.75 -1.83
CA GLU A 165 -0.30 10.71 -2.80
C GLU A 165 -1.34 9.74 -2.26
N TRP A 166 -2.03 9.10 -3.19
CA TRP A 166 -3.00 8.04 -2.93
C TRP A 166 -2.52 6.71 -3.49
N ALA A 167 -2.54 5.67 -2.67
CA ALA A 167 -2.48 4.29 -3.11
C ALA A 167 -3.87 3.64 -2.97
N PHE A 168 -4.22 2.75 -3.90
CA PHE A 168 -5.50 2.04 -3.89
C PHE A 168 -5.28 0.53 -3.96
N THR A 169 -6.28 -0.24 -3.51
CA THR A 169 -6.37 -1.67 -3.81
C THR A 169 -6.40 -1.88 -5.33
N ASN A 170 -5.71 -2.92 -5.81
CA ASN A 170 -5.62 -3.25 -7.23
C ASN A 170 -6.95 -3.77 -7.82
N TYR A 171 -6.98 -3.89 -9.14
CA TYR A 171 -8.08 -4.46 -9.93
C TYR A 171 -8.14 -5.98 -9.73
N SER A 172 -9.30 -6.53 -9.39
CA SER A 172 -9.55 -7.95 -9.66
C SER A 172 -9.75 -8.15 -11.17
N ILE A 173 -8.95 -9.02 -11.81
CA ILE A 173 -9.13 -9.35 -13.22
C ILE A 173 -10.19 -10.45 -13.32
N LEU A 174 -11.38 -10.14 -13.85
CA LEU A 174 -12.37 -11.17 -14.17
C LEU A 174 -12.17 -11.70 -15.58
N HIS A 175 -11.37 -12.73 -15.67
CA HIS A 175 -11.48 -13.64 -16.80
C HIS A 175 -11.33 -15.08 -16.29
N PRO A 176 -12.41 -15.69 -15.76
CA PRO A 176 -12.38 -17.10 -15.33
C PRO A 176 -11.95 -18.07 -16.44
N HIS A 177 -12.01 -17.65 -17.72
CA HIS A 177 -11.52 -18.39 -18.88
C HIS A 177 -10.16 -17.94 -19.43
N SER A 178 -9.56 -16.84 -18.92
CA SER A 178 -8.31 -16.29 -19.48
C SER A 178 -7.16 -16.18 -18.47
N ILE A 179 -7.32 -16.70 -17.26
CA ILE A 179 -6.29 -16.63 -16.22
C ILE A 179 -5.59 -17.98 -16.13
N PRO A 180 -4.28 -18.04 -16.45
CA PRO A 180 -3.46 -19.20 -16.19
C PRO A 180 -3.51 -19.51 -14.69
N THR A 181 -3.79 -20.75 -14.34
CA THR A 181 -3.90 -21.27 -12.99
C THR A 181 -2.59 -21.17 -12.21
N GLY A 182 -2.37 -20.06 -11.49
CA GLY A 182 -1.33 -19.94 -10.45
C GLY A 182 0.14 -20.00 -10.92
N GLU A 183 1.06 -20.15 -9.97
CA GLU A 183 2.54 -20.14 -10.15
C GLU A 183 3.08 -21.27 -11.05
N HIS A 184 2.21 -22.18 -11.51
CA HIS A 184 2.54 -23.28 -12.41
C HIS A 184 1.79 -23.20 -13.74
N GLY A 185 1.55 -22.00 -14.28
CA GLY A 185 1.01 -21.83 -15.63
C GLY A 185 -0.37 -22.45 -15.82
N PRO A 186 -0.90 -22.50 -17.05
CA PRO A 186 -2.11 -23.30 -17.29
C PRO A 186 -1.80 -24.75 -16.94
N GLU A 187 -2.65 -25.41 -16.13
CA GLU A 187 -2.61 -26.88 -16.03
C GLU A 187 -2.58 -27.42 -17.47
N PRO A 188 -1.64 -28.33 -17.78
CA PRO A 188 -1.55 -28.88 -19.12
C PRO A 188 -2.92 -29.48 -19.48
N PRO A 189 -3.44 -29.23 -20.69
CA PRO A 189 -4.69 -29.84 -21.13
C PRO A 189 -4.68 -31.34 -20.83
N LEU A 190 -5.83 -31.92 -20.46
CA LEU A 190 -5.94 -33.38 -20.23
C LEU A 190 -5.43 -34.21 -21.43
N ASP A 191 -5.36 -33.60 -22.62
CA ASP A 191 -4.75 -34.15 -23.83
C ASP A 191 -3.23 -34.36 -23.75
N GLU A 192 -2.52 -33.52 -22.98
CA GLU A 192 -1.07 -33.60 -22.73
C GLU A 192 -0.74 -34.58 -21.60
N GLU A 193 -1.57 -34.66 -20.55
CA GLU A 193 -1.39 -35.61 -19.44
C GLU A 193 -1.74 -37.06 -19.83
N PHE A 194 -2.77 -37.23 -20.68
CA PHE A 194 -3.24 -38.53 -21.13
C PHE A 194 -3.28 -38.61 -22.67
N PRO A 195 -2.10 -38.72 -23.33
CA PRO A 195 -2.03 -38.74 -24.78
C PRO A 195 -2.52 -40.07 -25.38
N GLY A 196 -3.28 -39.98 -26.46
CA GLY A 196 -3.70 -41.11 -27.30
C GLY A 196 -5.14 -41.57 -27.11
N GLU A 197 -5.66 -42.29 -28.12
CA GLU A 197 -7.09 -42.66 -28.20
C GLU A 197 -7.59 -43.54 -27.04
N LYS A 198 -6.69 -44.32 -26.42
CA LYS A 198 -7.03 -45.24 -25.32
C LYS A 198 -7.52 -44.52 -24.07
N PHE A 199 -7.16 -43.24 -23.90
CA PHE A 199 -7.55 -42.44 -22.73
C PHE A 199 -8.70 -41.46 -23.03
N ARG A 200 -9.28 -41.51 -24.24
CA ARG A 200 -10.36 -40.60 -24.65
C ARG A 200 -11.55 -40.61 -23.68
N ALA A 201 -12.03 -41.80 -23.30
CA ALA A 201 -13.13 -41.95 -22.36
C ALA A 201 -12.79 -41.49 -20.93
N LEU A 202 -11.52 -41.64 -20.52
CA LEU A 202 -11.05 -41.16 -19.22
C LEU A 202 -11.01 -39.63 -19.20
N ARG A 203 -10.50 -38.99 -20.27
CA ARG A 203 -10.48 -37.53 -20.42
C ARG A 203 -11.89 -36.95 -20.44
N GLU A 204 -12.81 -37.53 -21.21
CA GLU A 204 -14.22 -37.11 -21.24
C GLU A 204 -14.90 -37.25 -19.87
N GLY A 205 -14.61 -38.33 -19.13
CA GLY A 205 -15.12 -38.54 -17.77
C GLY A 205 -14.56 -37.55 -16.75
N LEU A 206 -13.26 -37.26 -16.81
CA LEU A 206 -12.60 -36.27 -15.94
C LEU A 206 -13.08 -34.84 -16.25
N GLN A 207 -13.17 -34.48 -17.52
CA GLN A 207 -13.70 -33.19 -17.96
C GLN A 207 -15.13 -33.00 -17.46
N LYS A 208 -15.98 -34.03 -17.60
CA LYS A 208 -17.36 -33.98 -17.10
C LYS A 208 -17.43 -33.82 -15.59
N MET A 209 -16.59 -34.52 -14.83
CA MET A 209 -16.52 -34.35 -13.37
C MET A 209 -16.03 -32.96 -12.97
N GLN A 210 -15.04 -32.42 -13.68
CA GLN A 210 -14.58 -31.04 -13.49
C GLN A 210 -15.69 -30.04 -13.79
N ASP A 211 -16.38 -30.17 -14.93
CA ASP A 211 -17.49 -29.31 -15.34
C ASP A 211 -18.67 -29.38 -14.36
N GLU A 212 -19.04 -30.57 -13.89
CA GLU A 212 -20.12 -30.75 -12.91
C GLU A 212 -19.76 -30.14 -11.55
N SER A 213 -18.52 -30.34 -11.08
CA SER A 213 -18.01 -29.72 -9.86
C SER A 213 -17.96 -28.20 -9.98
N PHE A 214 -17.48 -27.70 -11.13
CA PHE A 214 -17.42 -26.28 -11.47
C PHE A 214 -18.82 -25.67 -11.48
N VAL A 215 -19.79 -26.26 -12.18
CA VAL A 215 -21.18 -25.77 -12.22
C VAL A 215 -21.83 -25.78 -10.83
N LYS A 216 -21.56 -26.80 -10.01
CA LYS A 216 -22.08 -26.89 -8.64
C LYS A 216 -21.51 -25.78 -7.74
N GLU A 217 -20.22 -25.47 -7.85
CA GLU A 217 -19.60 -24.38 -7.12
C GLU A 217 -19.97 -23.00 -7.69
N LEU A 218 -20.08 -22.84 -9.01
CA LEU A 218 -20.58 -21.62 -9.66
C LEU A 218 -21.97 -21.23 -9.19
N LYS A 219 -22.86 -22.21 -8.96
CA LYS A 219 -24.18 -21.97 -8.38
C LYS A 219 -24.11 -21.42 -6.96
N ARG A 220 -23.10 -21.81 -6.17
CA ARG A 220 -22.84 -21.28 -4.81
C ARG A 220 -22.17 -19.91 -4.84
N ILE A 221 -21.45 -19.63 -5.91
CA ILE A 221 -20.63 -18.43 -6.10
C ILE A 221 -21.37 -17.36 -6.91
N GLN A 222 -22.60 -17.67 -7.37
CA GLN A 222 -23.52 -16.89 -8.22
C GLN A 222 -22.85 -15.63 -8.79
N PRO A 223 -22.49 -15.65 -10.08
CA PRO A 223 -21.45 -14.80 -10.63
C PRO A 223 -21.70 -13.37 -10.17
N LEU A 224 -20.75 -12.83 -9.42
CA LEU A 224 -20.60 -11.40 -9.39
C LEU A 224 -20.63 -10.97 -10.86
N SER A 225 -21.53 -10.04 -11.18
CA SER A 225 -21.56 -9.33 -12.45
C SER A 225 -20.13 -9.00 -12.89
N GLU A 226 -19.90 -8.91 -14.20
CA GLU A 226 -18.65 -8.41 -14.81
C GLU A 226 -17.94 -7.45 -13.83
N GLY A 227 -16.87 -7.92 -13.19
CA GLY A 227 -16.47 -7.26 -11.96
C GLY A 227 -15.92 -5.88 -12.23
N TYR A 228 -15.96 -5.07 -11.20
CA TYR A 228 -15.79 -3.63 -11.33
C TYR A 228 -14.29 -3.31 -11.42
N PRO A 229 -13.82 -2.66 -12.50
CA PRO A 229 -12.43 -2.27 -12.62
C PRO A 229 -12.00 -1.40 -11.43
N GLY A 230 -10.99 -1.86 -10.70
CA GLY A 230 -10.36 -1.16 -9.57
C GLY A 230 -11.00 -1.47 -8.23
N TYR A 231 -11.89 -2.46 -8.19
CA TYR A 231 -12.50 -2.99 -6.98
C TYR A 231 -12.07 -4.45 -6.78
N ARG A 232 -12.09 -4.86 -5.52
CA ARG A 232 -11.85 -6.22 -5.03
C ARG A 232 -13.14 -6.79 -4.44
N VAL A 233 -13.28 -8.11 -4.46
CA VAL A 233 -14.40 -8.77 -3.81
C VAL A 233 -14.13 -8.96 -2.32
N LEU A 234 -15.13 -8.68 -1.47
CA LEU A 234 -15.11 -8.98 -0.05
C LEU A 234 -15.35 -10.48 0.15
N ARG A 235 -14.28 -11.17 0.57
CA ARG A 235 -14.26 -12.61 0.83
C ARG A 235 -14.40 -12.89 2.33
N ASN A 236 -14.68 -14.15 2.66
CA ASN A 236 -14.74 -14.67 4.04
C ASN A 236 -15.87 -14.09 4.90
N TYR A 237 -16.77 -13.27 4.36
CA TYR A 237 -17.99 -12.83 5.03
C TYR A 237 -19.19 -13.41 4.29
N THR A 238 -20.13 -14.00 5.02
CA THR A 238 -21.44 -14.36 4.49
C THR A 238 -22.52 -13.70 5.34
N PHE A 239 -23.61 -13.29 4.70
CA PHE A 239 -24.73 -12.67 5.41
C PHE A 239 -25.90 -13.66 5.53
N ASP A 240 -26.38 -13.85 6.75
CA ASP A 240 -27.41 -14.85 7.09
C ASP A 240 -28.83 -14.27 7.06
N LYS A 241 -28.97 -12.95 7.21
CA LYS A 241 -30.25 -12.25 7.29
C LYS A 241 -30.35 -11.19 6.19
N PRO A 242 -31.53 -11.00 5.59
CA PRO A 242 -31.77 -9.84 4.75
C PRO A 242 -31.88 -8.57 5.62
N GLY A 243 -31.52 -7.41 5.05
CA GLY A 243 -31.66 -6.12 5.72
C GLY A 243 -30.55 -5.13 5.38
N ARG A 244 -30.49 -4.03 6.12
CA ARG A 244 -29.43 -3.02 5.98
C ARG A 244 -28.27 -3.35 6.91
N TYR A 245 -27.09 -3.46 6.33
CA TYR A 245 -25.84 -3.71 7.03
C TYR A 245 -24.97 -2.46 6.97
N LYS A 246 -23.99 -2.40 7.87
CA LYS A 246 -22.96 -1.35 7.90
C LYS A 246 -21.58 -1.97 7.78
N ILE A 247 -20.67 -1.33 7.07
CA ILE A 247 -19.29 -1.79 6.89
C ILE A 247 -18.31 -0.62 7.03
N GLN A 248 -17.17 -0.89 7.67
CA GLN A 248 -16.06 0.05 7.84
C GLN A 248 -14.74 -0.68 7.57
N ALA A 249 -13.86 -0.06 6.80
CA ALA A 249 -12.49 -0.51 6.66
C ALA A 249 -11.63 0.10 7.77
N VAL A 250 -10.75 -0.71 8.36
CA VAL A 250 -9.82 -0.31 9.42
C VAL A 250 -8.43 -0.72 8.99
N TYR A 251 -7.49 0.23 9.05
CA TYR A 251 -6.08 0.00 8.80
C TYR A 251 -5.27 0.17 10.08
N GLU A 252 -4.47 -0.83 10.41
CA GLU A 252 -3.50 -0.81 11.51
C GLU A 252 -2.24 -1.60 11.12
N ASN A 253 -1.12 -0.90 10.94
CA ASN A 253 0.18 -1.53 10.70
C ASN A 253 1.33 -0.63 11.13
N SER A 254 2.50 -1.20 11.40
CA SER A 254 3.75 -0.45 11.56
C SER A 254 4.43 -0.31 10.21
N GLN A 255 4.67 0.92 9.76
CA GLN A 255 5.34 1.18 8.49
C GLN A 255 6.54 2.09 8.66
N HIS A 256 7.52 1.93 7.79
CA HIS A 256 8.68 2.79 7.77
C HIS A 256 8.32 4.13 7.12
N VAL A 257 8.55 5.23 7.84
CA VAL A 257 8.39 6.58 7.28
C VAL A 257 9.76 7.22 7.09
N THR A 258 10.10 7.52 5.83
CA THR A 258 11.33 8.26 5.52
C THR A 258 11.02 9.77 5.57
N PRO A 259 11.79 10.60 6.30
CA PRO A 259 11.67 12.05 6.18
C PRO A 259 11.98 12.50 4.73
N PRO A 260 11.56 13.72 4.34
CA PRO A 260 11.95 14.27 3.05
C PRO A 260 13.48 14.41 2.96
N ASP A 261 14.02 14.29 1.76
CA ASP A 261 15.46 14.48 1.54
C ASP A 261 15.85 15.92 1.96
N PRO A 262 16.95 16.09 2.70
CA PRO A 262 17.39 17.42 3.11
C PRO A 262 17.65 18.33 1.91
N TRP A 263 17.23 19.60 1.99
CA TRP A 263 17.35 20.54 0.87
C TRP A 263 18.79 20.68 0.33
N HIS A 264 19.79 20.53 1.20
CA HIS A 264 21.19 20.72 0.85
C HIS A 264 21.73 19.63 -0.08
N TRP A 265 21.04 18.48 -0.18
CA TRP A 265 21.40 17.41 -1.13
C TRP A 265 21.14 17.80 -2.59
N ILE A 266 20.36 18.85 -2.84
CA ILE A 266 20.11 19.39 -4.19
C ILE A 266 21.33 20.21 -4.67
N LEU A 267 22.22 20.64 -3.76
CA LEU A 267 23.40 21.41 -4.12
C LEU A 267 24.42 20.54 -4.86
N PRO A 268 25.17 21.10 -5.84
CA PRO A 268 26.23 20.35 -6.50
C PRO A 268 27.43 20.16 -5.57
N PHE A 269 28.13 19.04 -5.74
CA PHE A 269 29.41 18.82 -5.05
C PHE A 269 30.41 19.94 -5.33
N PRO A 270 31.11 20.51 -4.31
CA PRO A 270 31.15 20.09 -2.90
C PRO A 270 30.25 20.91 -1.95
N LEU A 271 29.31 21.71 -2.48
CA LEU A 271 28.49 22.62 -1.67
C LEU A 271 27.49 21.86 -0.79
N ASP A 272 27.00 20.71 -1.24
CA ASP A 272 26.18 19.76 -0.47
C ASP A 272 26.87 19.33 0.82
N MET A 273 28.12 18.84 0.71
CA MET A 273 28.92 18.39 1.84
C MET A 273 29.23 19.55 2.81
N ALA A 274 29.58 20.72 2.26
CA ALA A 274 29.86 21.89 3.08
C ALA A 274 28.61 22.35 3.86
N ALA A 275 27.43 22.37 3.23
CA ALA A 275 26.18 22.68 3.89
C ALA A 275 25.82 21.64 4.96
N GLY A 276 25.99 20.34 4.65
CA GLY A 276 25.77 19.25 5.62
C GLY A 276 26.63 19.40 6.87
N ILE A 277 27.94 19.69 6.71
CA ILE A 277 28.86 19.91 7.83
C ILE A 277 28.46 21.14 8.65
N ILE A 278 28.05 22.24 8.01
CA ILE A 278 27.60 23.45 8.70
C ILE A 278 26.35 23.15 9.54
N LEU A 279 25.36 22.47 8.96
CA LEU A 279 24.12 22.12 9.65
C LEU A 279 24.39 21.17 10.82
N ASP A 280 25.28 20.20 10.64
CA ASP A 280 25.66 19.23 11.67
C ASP A 280 26.39 19.88 12.84
N PHE A 281 27.33 20.79 12.56
CA PHE A 281 28.04 21.54 13.59
C PHE A 281 27.11 22.38 14.48
N HIS A 282 25.99 22.84 13.94
CA HIS A 282 24.98 23.61 14.69
C HIS A 282 23.86 22.74 15.29
N GLY A 283 23.93 21.42 15.14
CA GLY A 283 22.91 20.49 15.63
C GLY A 283 21.55 20.65 14.91
N THR A 284 21.56 21.20 13.70
CA THR A 284 20.36 21.42 12.89
C THR A 284 20.05 20.22 11.99
N THR A 285 20.91 19.20 11.98
CA THR A 285 20.67 17.90 11.34
C THR A 285 19.69 17.07 12.15
N THR A 286 18.42 17.13 11.78
CA THR A 286 17.42 16.11 12.14
C THR A 286 17.64 14.88 11.27
N TYR A 287 18.55 13.99 11.66
CA TYR A 287 18.51 12.60 11.19
C TYR A 287 17.76 11.76 12.22
N PRO A 288 16.44 11.57 12.10
CA PRO A 288 15.83 10.45 12.78
C PRO A 288 16.31 9.16 12.11
N PHE A 289 16.55 8.15 12.93
CA PHE A 289 16.70 6.76 12.49
C PHE A 289 15.54 6.35 11.57
N PRO A 290 15.61 5.22 10.85
CA PRO A 290 14.43 4.63 10.22
C PRO A 290 13.33 4.41 11.28
N GLU A 291 12.35 5.30 11.34
CA GLU A 291 11.28 5.25 12.32
C GLU A 291 10.16 4.36 11.79
N PHE A 292 9.97 3.21 12.43
CA PHE A 292 8.73 2.44 12.28
C PHE A 292 7.64 3.21 13.01
N VAL A 293 6.62 3.66 12.28
CA VAL A 293 5.51 4.42 12.80
C VAL A 293 4.26 3.56 12.78
N LEU A 294 3.52 3.54 13.88
CA LEU A 294 2.23 2.88 13.95
C LEU A 294 1.19 3.69 13.18
N LEU A 295 0.83 3.23 11.99
CA LEU A 295 -0.20 3.83 11.16
C LEU A 295 -1.57 3.26 11.54
N LYS A 296 -2.51 4.13 11.91
CA LYS A 296 -3.89 3.80 12.26
C LYS A 296 -4.86 4.72 11.53
N ALA A 297 -5.81 4.14 10.79
CA ALA A 297 -6.88 4.90 10.16
C ALA A 297 -8.16 4.06 10.04
N GLU A 298 -9.30 4.74 10.11
CA GLU A 298 -10.60 4.13 9.89
C GLU A 298 -11.35 4.88 8.79
N SER A 299 -12.02 4.16 7.92
CA SER A 299 -12.86 4.77 6.89
C SER A 299 -14.16 5.29 7.49
N LYS A 300 -14.91 6.05 6.67
CA LYS A 300 -16.35 6.26 6.93
C LYS A 300 -17.07 4.92 6.93
N ILE A 301 -18.14 4.85 7.73
CA ILE A 301 -19.08 3.72 7.72
C ILE A 301 -19.96 3.86 6.47
N LEU A 302 -20.04 2.80 5.67
CA LEU A 302 -20.94 2.70 4.53
C LEU A 302 -22.10 1.77 4.88
N GLU A 303 -23.28 2.07 4.33
CA GLU A 303 -24.44 1.19 4.41
C GLU A 303 -24.59 0.39 3.11
N PHE A 304 -25.03 -0.86 3.22
CA PHE A 304 -25.38 -1.71 2.08
C PHE A 304 -26.58 -2.59 2.39
N GLU A 305 -27.26 -3.05 1.34
CA GLU A 305 -28.46 -3.88 1.44
C GLU A 305 -28.12 -5.36 1.17
N VAL A 306 -28.57 -6.25 2.05
CA VAL A 306 -28.54 -7.70 1.83
C VAL A 306 -29.95 -8.14 1.46
N GLU A 307 -30.11 -8.63 0.23
CA GLU A 307 -31.38 -9.08 -0.31
C GLU A 307 -31.61 -10.58 0.01
N PRO A 308 -32.88 -11.02 0.15
CA PRO A 308 -33.20 -12.44 0.26
C PRO A 308 -32.73 -13.22 -0.97
N TRP A 309 -32.42 -14.49 -0.79
CA TRP A 309 -32.12 -15.39 -1.91
C TRP A 309 -33.36 -15.52 -2.79
N ARG A 310 -33.25 -15.17 -4.07
CA ARG A 310 -34.29 -15.44 -5.07
C ARG A 310 -33.76 -16.55 -6.00
N PRO A 311 -34.43 -17.72 -6.04
CA PRO A 311 -34.04 -18.82 -6.91
C PRO A 311 -34.17 -18.49 -8.40
#